data_AF-A0A2N3A3E9-F1
#
_entry.id   AF-A0A2N3A3E9-F1
#
_cell.length_a   1.000
_cell.length_b   1.000
_cell.length_c   1.000
_cell.angle_alpha   90.00
_cell.angle_beta   90.00
_cell.angle_gamma   90.00
#
_symmetry.space_group_name_H-M   'P 1'
#
loop_
_entity.id
_entity.type
_entity.pdbx_description
1 polymer ?
#
loop_
_entity_poly.entity_id
_entity_poly.type
_entity_poly.pdbx_seq_one_letter_code
_entity_poly.pdbx_strand_id
1 'polypeptide(L)'
;MKAKLLVLTIFLMITSCARIPIQSIDLMSNIQKEGERMHKINITLVNLIFNEKRQKIDNFIRLEYTPKYIEEITKLIPDNIDIKNELPHILNASMQKIIEKRGAMENALEINRIKILDRLNEDHRVFQLACDELKKLLVSAVKVDEERKKLLSQASQLSQNGVDFNKLESVLDRFIQDSSDWGQNIYQLNENIDTLLNK
;
A
#
# COMPACT_ATOMS: atom_id res chain seq x y z
N MET A 1 5.81 42.83 12.78
CA MET A 1 4.91 41.92 13.52
C MET A 1 4.61 40.60 12.80
N LYS A 2 4.39 40.59 11.47
CA LYS A 2 4.08 39.36 10.70
C LYS A 2 5.19 38.28 10.71
N ALA A 3 6.47 38.68 10.70
CA ALA A 3 7.60 37.74 10.73
C ALA A 3 7.75 37.00 12.07
N LYS A 4 7.48 37.66 13.22
CA LYS A 4 7.54 37.02 14.54
C LYS A 4 6.40 36.01 14.76
N LEU A 5 5.21 36.28 14.21
CA LEU A 5 4.09 35.34 14.25
C LEU A 5 4.34 34.11 13.37
N LEU A 6 5.01 34.28 12.23
CA LEU A 6 5.34 33.19 11.30
C LEU A 6 6.41 32.26 11.88
N VAL A 7 7.42 32.81 12.57
CA VAL A 7 8.45 32.03 13.27
C VAL A 7 7.86 31.25 14.46
N LEU A 8 6.95 31.85 15.23
CA LEU A 8 6.27 31.18 16.35
C LEU A 8 5.37 30.02 15.87
N THR A 9 4.72 30.17 14.71
CA THR A 9 3.85 29.13 14.12
C THR A 9 4.67 27.95 13.59
N ILE A 10 5.86 28.21 13.02
CA ILE A 10 6.79 27.17 12.58
C ILE A 10 7.35 26.41 13.80
N PHE A 11 7.68 27.11 14.89
CA PHE A 11 8.19 26.49 16.10
C PHE A 11 7.17 25.55 16.77
N LEU A 12 5.88 25.93 16.76
CA LEU A 12 4.77 25.12 17.28
C LEU A 12 4.50 23.84 16.46
N MET A 13 4.81 23.83 15.16
CA MET A 13 4.66 22.62 14.33
C MET A 13 5.73 21.56 14.61
N ILE A 14 6.93 21.98 15.03
CA ILE A 14 8.06 21.06 15.29
C ILE A 14 7.87 20.31 16.63
N THR A 15 7.11 20.88 17.58
CA THR A 15 6.78 20.23 18.86
C THR A 15 5.61 19.24 18.76
N SER A 16 4.92 19.16 17.61
CA SER A 16 3.77 18.28 17.39
C SER A 16 4.13 16.93 16.74
N CYS A 17 5.37 16.45 16.89
CA CYS A 17 5.70 15.07 16.55
C CYS A 17 5.04 14.14 17.57
N ALA A 18 3.80 13.72 17.28
CA ALA A 18 3.10 12.70 18.05
C ALA A 18 3.97 11.44 18.11
N ARG A 19 4.23 10.97 19.33
CA ARG A 19 5.00 9.76 19.61
C ARG A 19 4.35 8.57 18.92
N ILE A 20 5.04 7.96 17.95
CA ILE A 20 4.50 6.80 17.23
C ILE A 20 4.53 5.58 18.17
N PRO A 21 3.38 4.97 18.48
CA PRO A 21 3.31 3.83 19.40
C PRO A 21 3.74 2.53 18.69
N ILE A 22 4.35 1.60 19.44
CA ILE A 22 4.83 0.31 18.90
C ILE A 22 3.71 -0.54 18.28
N GLN A 23 2.48 -0.35 18.77
CA GLN A 23 1.23 -0.96 18.27
C GLN A 23 0.98 -0.63 16.78
N SER A 24 1.59 0.44 16.24
CA SER A 24 1.50 0.79 14.82
C SER A 24 2.13 -0.27 13.91
N ILE A 25 3.19 -0.94 14.39
CA ILE A 25 3.89 -2.01 13.67
C ILE A 25 3.01 -3.27 13.59
N ASP A 26 2.30 -3.58 14.67
CA ASP A 26 1.35 -4.70 14.73
C ASP A 26 0.12 -4.44 13.85
N LEU A 27 -0.42 -3.22 13.90
CA LEU A 27 -1.51 -2.80 13.01
C LEU A 27 -1.10 -2.92 11.53
N MET A 28 0.10 -2.47 11.17
CA MET A 28 0.61 -2.62 9.80
C MET A 28 0.71 -4.09 9.38
N SER A 29 1.15 -4.97 10.29
CA SER A 29 1.22 -6.41 10.03
C SER A 29 -0.18 -7.03 9.83
N ASN A 30 -1.20 -6.52 10.51
CA ASN A 30 -2.58 -6.94 10.29
C ASN A 30 -3.15 -6.41 8.96
N ILE A 31 -2.81 -5.18 8.56
CA ILE A 31 -3.16 -4.62 7.25
C ILE A 31 -2.55 -5.47 6.13
N GLN A 32 -1.30 -5.91 6.27
CA GLN A 32 -0.65 -6.82 5.30
C GLN A 32 -1.41 -8.14 5.15
N LYS A 33 -1.79 -8.79 6.27
CA LYS A 33 -2.56 -10.04 6.28
C LYS A 33 -3.92 -9.87 5.61
N GLU A 34 -4.62 -8.77 5.90
CA GLU A 34 -5.92 -8.49 5.29
C GLU A 34 -5.78 -8.22 3.79
N GLY A 35 -4.73 -7.51 3.37
CA GLY A 35 -4.42 -7.33 1.95
C GLY A 35 -4.15 -8.65 1.21
N GLU A 36 -3.46 -9.60 1.84
CA GLU A 36 -3.26 -10.95 1.28
C GLU A 36 -4.59 -11.70 1.14
N ARG A 37 -5.45 -11.63 2.16
CA ARG A 37 -6.78 -12.24 2.13
C ARG A 37 -7.64 -11.67 1.00
N MET A 38 -7.66 -10.35 0.87
CA MET A 38 -8.42 -9.66 -0.17
C MET A 38 -7.90 -9.97 -1.57
N HIS A 39 -6.58 -10.06 -1.75
CA HIS A 39 -5.97 -10.47 -3.01
C HIS A 39 -6.40 -11.89 -3.42
N LYS A 40 -6.39 -12.85 -2.49
CA LYS A 40 -6.89 -14.22 -2.76
C LYS A 40 -8.37 -14.22 -3.16
N ILE A 41 -9.22 -13.47 -2.47
CA ILE A 41 -10.64 -13.33 -2.81
C ILE A 41 -10.81 -12.77 -4.23
N ASN A 42 -10.04 -11.74 -4.60
CA ASN A 42 -10.10 -11.15 -5.93
C ASN A 42 -9.71 -12.14 -7.03
N ILE A 43 -8.64 -12.92 -6.82
CA ILE A 43 -8.25 -14.01 -7.75
C ILE A 43 -9.38 -15.02 -7.90
N THR A 44 -9.96 -15.47 -6.78
CA THR A 44 -11.08 -16.43 -6.80
C THR A 44 -12.28 -15.87 -7.56
N LEU A 45 -12.65 -14.62 -7.31
CA LEU A 45 -13.75 -13.95 -8.00
C LEU A 45 -13.53 -13.87 -9.50
N VAL A 46 -12.33 -13.47 -9.95
CA VAL A 46 -11.97 -13.45 -11.37
C VAL A 46 -12.14 -14.84 -11.98
N ASN A 47 -11.62 -15.89 -11.34
CA ASN A 47 -11.76 -17.25 -11.84
C ASN A 47 -13.23 -17.70 -11.94
N LEU A 48 -14.06 -17.38 -10.94
CA LEU A 48 -15.49 -17.70 -10.96
C LEU A 48 -16.20 -17.00 -12.10
N ILE A 49 -15.99 -15.69 -12.27
CA ILE A 49 -16.61 -14.91 -13.36
C ILE A 49 -16.21 -15.48 -14.72
N PHE A 50 -14.92 -15.73 -14.94
CA PHE A 50 -14.44 -16.23 -16.24
C PHE A 50 -14.92 -17.65 -16.52
N ASN A 51 -15.08 -18.50 -15.51
CA ASN A 51 -15.70 -19.82 -15.67
C ASN A 51 -17.18 -19.70 -16.07
N GLU A 52 -17.94 -18.80 -15.43
CA GLU A 52 -19.34 -18.53 -15.81
C GLU A 52 -19.43 -18.01 -17.26
N LYS A 53 -18.51 -17.11 -17.67
CA LYS A 53 -18.47 -16.61 -19.04
C LYS A 53 -18.12 -17.70 -20.05
N ARG A 54 -17.24 -18.66 -19.71
CA ARG A 54 -16.95 -19.81 -20.57
C ARG A 54 -18.20 -20.67 -20.79
N GLN A 55 -18.97 -20.95 -19.75
CA GLN A 55 -20.25 -21.65 -19.88
C GLN A 55 -21.26 -20.86 -20.73
N LYS A 56 -21.26 -19.53 -20.65
CA LYS A 56 -22.08 -18.68 -21.52
C LYS A 56 -21.65 -18.74 -22.98
N ILE A 57 -20.35 -18.82 -23.28
CA ILE A 57 -19.85 -19.06 -24.64
C ILE A 57 -20.36 -20.41 -25.15
N ASP A 58 -20.26 -21.47 -24.36
CA ASP A 58 -20.73 -22.80 -24.75
C ASP A 58 -22.22 -22.81 -25.07
N ASN A 59 -23.02 -22.16 -24.22
CA ASN A 59 -24.46 -22.03 -24.43
C ASN A 59 -24.78 -21.20 -25.67
N PHE A 60 -24.10 -20.07 -25.88
CA PHE A 60 -24.25 -19.24 -27.07
C PHE A 60 -23.90 -20.02 -28.34
N ILE A 61 -22.77 -20.73 -28.36
CA ILE A 61 -22.34 -21.52 -29.51
C ILE A 61 -23.37 -22.59 -29.84
N ARG A 62 -23.87 -23.31 -28.83
CA ARG A 62 -24.81 -24.42 -29.01
C ARG A 62 -26.22 -23.95 -29.38
N LEU A 63 -26.75 -22.97 -28.67
CA LEU A 63 -28.18 -22.61 -28.72
C LEU A 63 -28.49 -21.48 -29.70
N GLU A 64 -27.51 -20.64 -30.03
CA GLU A 64 -27.74 -19.45 -30.86
C GLU A 64 -26.91 -19.45 -32.14
N TYR A 65 -25.58 -19.58 -32.02
CA TYR A 65 -24.68 -19.47 -33.16
C TYR A 65 -24.82 -20.65 -34.12
N THR A 66 -24.74 -21.89 -33.62
CA THR A 66 -24.79 -23.09 -34.46
C THR A 66 -26.09 -23.16 -35.27
N PRO A 67 -27.30 -22.99 -34.68
CA PRO A 67 -28.54 -23.04 -35.45
C PRO A 67 -28.59 -21.96 -36.55
N LYS A 68 -28.22 -20.71 -36.23
CA LYS A 68 -28.20 -19.61 -37.21
C LYS A 68 -27.21 -19.86 -38.35
N TYR A 69 -26.02 -20.34 -38.01
CA TYR A 69 -24.97 -20.62 -38.98
C TYR A 69 -25.37 -21.76 -39.94
N ILE A 70 -26.02 -22.81 -39.43
CA ILE A 70 -26.57 -23.88 -40.28
C ILE A 70 -27.70 -23.36 -41.16
N GLU A 71 -28.58 -22.49 -40.65
CA GLU A 71 -29.64 -21.87 -41.46
C GLU A 71 -29.06 -21.04 -42.61
N GLU A 72 -28.02 -20.24 -42.35
CA GLU A 72 -27.32 -19.44 -43.36
C GLU A 72 -26.66 -20.32 -44.43
N ILE A 73 -25.98 -21.40 -44.02
CA ILE A 73 -25.38 -22.33 -44.98
C ILE A 73 -26.44 -23.04 -45.81
N THR A 74 -27.54 -23.47 -45.19
CA THR A 74 -28.62 -24.17 -45.90
C THR A 74 -29.22 -23.30 -47.01
N LYS A 75 -29.34 -21.98 -46.80
CA LYS A 75 -29.79 -21.01 -47.82
C LYS A 75 -28.83 -20.85 -49.00
N LEU A 76 -27.57 -21.24 -48.84
CA LEU A 76 -26.54 -21.14 -49.88
C LEU A 76 -26.41 -22.43 -50.71
N ILE A 77 -27.14 -23.49 -50.36
CA ILE A 77 -27.14 -24.76 -51.11
C ILE A 77 -28.01 -24.57 -52.36
N PRO A 78 -27.45 -24.71 -53.57
CA PRO A 78 -28.21 -24.70 -54.82
C PRO A 78 -29.13 -25.92 -54.96
N ASP A 79 -30.28 -25.75 -55.63
CA ASP A 79 -31.30 -26.79 -55.82
C ASP A 79 -30.81 -28.03 -56.59
N ASN A 80 -29.64 -27.95 -57.25
CA ASN A 80 -29.07 -29.02 -58.08
C ASN A 80 -28.01 -29.87 -57.36
N ILE A 81 -27.78 -29.66 -56.06
CA ILE A 81 -26.81 -30.45 -55.29
C ILE A 81 -27.42 -31.77 -54.81
N ASP A 82 -26.66 -32.87 -54.97
CA ASP A 82 -26.96 -34.13 -54.31
C ASP A 82 -26.66 -34.03 -52.82
N ILE A 83 -27.67 -33.57 -52.08
CA ILE A 83 -27.59 -33.35 -50.63
C ILE A 83 -27.11 -34.61 -49.91
N LYS A 84 -27.45 -35.82 -50.37
CA LYS A 84 -27.08 -37.04 -49.65
C LYS A 84 -25.56 -37.29 -49.66
N ASN A 85 -24.89 -36.92 -50.74
CA ASN A 85 -23.44 -37.08 -50.90
C ASN A 85 -22.66 -35.88 -50.36
N GLU A 86 -23.19 -34.66 -50.49
CA GLU A 86 -22.49 -33.44 -50.09
C GLU A 86 -22.73 -33.04 -48.63
N LEU A 87 -23.85 -33.45 -48.00
CA LEU A 87 -24.18 -33.07 -46.62
C LEU A 87 -23.10 -33.46 -45.60
N PRO A 88 -22.47 -34.66 -45.64
CA PRO A 88 -21.37 -34.98 -44.74
C PRO A 88 -20.18 -34.01 -44.87
N HIS A 89 -19.83 -33.61 -46.10
CA HIS A 89 -18.75 -32.66 -46.36
C HIS A 89 -19.09 -31.26 -45.85
N ILE A 90 -20.31 -30.79 -46.14
CA ILE A 90 -20.82 -29.49 -45.69
C ILE A 90 -20.88 -29.45 -44.16
N LEU A 91 -21.41 -30.49 -43.51
CA LEU A 91 -21.48 -30.58 -42.04
C LEU A 91 -20.10 -30.60 -41.41
N ASN A 92 -19.15 -31.34 -41.96
CA ASN A 92 -17.79 -31.40 -41.42
C ASN A 92 -17.09 -30.05 -41.51
N ALA A 93 -17.14 -29.39 -42.67
CA ALA A 93 -16.58 -28.05 -42.86
C ALA A 93 -17.26 -27.00 -41.97
N SER A 94 -18.58 -27.12 -41.79
CA SER A 94 -19.36 -26.23 -40.91
C SER A 94 -18.99 -26.42 -39.45
N MET A 95 -18.87 -27.67 -39.01
CA MET A 95 -18.49 -28.03 -37.65
C MET A 95 -17.09 -27.51 -37.32
N GLN A 96 -16.15 -27.65 -38.26
CA GLN A 96 -14.79 -27.12 -38.11
C GLN A 96 -14.82 -25.60 -37.86
N LYS A 97 -15.58 -24.84 -38.65
CA LYS A 97 -15.73 -23.39 -38.44
C LYS A 97 -16.42 -23.04 -37.11
N ILE A 98 -17.38 -23.84 -36.65
CA ILE A 98 -18.03 -23.66 -35.34
C ILE A 98 -17.01 -23.89 -34.21
N ILE A 99 -16.20 -24.95 -34.31
CA ILE A 99 -15.13 -25.27 -33.34
C ILE A 99 -14.09 -24.16 -33.31
N GLU A 100 -13.65 -23.67 -34.47
CA GLU A 100 -12.71 -22.55 -34.57
C GLU A 100 -13.28 -21.27 -33.95
N LYS A 101 -14.56 -20.97 -34.19
CA LYS A 101 -15.23 -19.81 -33.60
C LYS A 101 -15.30 -19.92 -32.08
N ARG A 102 -15.70 -21.08 -31.55
CA ARG A 102 -15.71 -21.37 -30.12
C ARG A 102 -14.32 -21.21 -29.52
N GLY A 103 -13.31 -21.86 -30.12
CA GLY A 103 -11.93 -21.79 -29.66
C GLY A 103 -11.38 -20.37 -29.67
N ALA A 104 -11.70 -19.56 -30.68
CA ALA A 104 -11.32 -18.15 -30.72
C ALA A 104 -11.94 -17.34 -29.57
N MET A 105 -13.23 -17.56 -29.28
CA MET A 105 -13.92 -16.89 -28.18
C MET A 105 -13.38 -17.32 -26.81
N GLU A 106 -13.14 -18.61 -26.61
CA GLU A 106 -12.56 -19.15 -25.37
C GLU A 106 -11.12 -18.65 -25.17
N ASN A 107 -10.31 -18.63 -26.22
CA ASN A 107 -8.94 -18.10 -26.16
C ASN A 107 -8.92 -16.60 -25.85
N ALA A 108 -9.79 -15.82 -26.50
CA ALA A 108 -9.92 -14.40 -26.19
C ALA A 108 -10.33 -14.18 -24.72
N LEU A 109 -11.25 -15.00 -24.21
CA LEU A 109 -11.67 -14.97 -22.81
C LEU A 109 -10.49 -15.32 -21.88
N GLU A 110 -9.71 -16.36 -22.20
CA GLU A 110 -8.58 -16.79 -21.39
C GLU A 110 -7.43 -15.75 -21.36
N ILE A 111 -7.11 -15.14 -22.51
CA ILE A 111 -6.12 -14.06 -22.58
C ILE A 111 -6.52 -12.90 -21.67
N ASN A 112 -7.80 -12.53 -21.64
CA ASN A 112 -8.28 -11.46 -20.77
C ASN A 112 -8.23 -11.87 -19.28
N ARG A 113 -8.52 -13.14 -18.96
CA ARG A 113 -8.40 -13.68 -17.59
C ARG A 113 -6.96 -13.52 -17.08
N ILE A 114 -5.99 -13.96 -17.89
CA ILE A 114 -4.56 -13.89 -17.57
C ILE A 114 -4.15 -12.43 -17.35
N LYS A 115 -4.49 -11.51 -18.26
CA LYS A 115 -4.18 -10.08 -18.11
C LYS A 115 -4.70 -9.46 -16.81
N ILE A 116 -5.92 -9.82 -16.41
CA ILE A 116 -6.51 -9.31 -15.16
C ILE A 116 -5.79 -9.91 -13.95
N LEU A 117 -5.49 -11.20 -13.97
CA LEU A 117 -4.75 -11.86 -12.89
C LEU A 117 -3.33 -11.29 -12.75
N ASP A 118 -2.63 -11.08 -13.86
CA ASP A 118 -1.31 -10.46 -13.87
C ASP A 118 -1.36 -9.06 -13.25
N ARG A 119 -2.38 -8.27 -13.59
CA ARG A 119 -2.58 -6.95 -12.99
C ARG A 119 -2.84 -7.03 -11.49
N LEU A 120 -3.70 -7.94 -11.04
CA LEU A 120 -3.99 -8.14 -9.62
C LEU A 120 -2.74 -8.56 -8.83
N ASN A 121 -1.90 -9.41 -9.42
CA ASN A 121 -0.64 -9.85 -8.82
C ASN A 121 0.34 -8.70 -8.69
N GLU A 122 0.47 -7.89 -9.74
CA GLU A 122 1.37 -6.72 -9.72
C GLU A 122 0.90 -5.66 -8.72
N ASP A 123 -0.40 -5.33 -8.70
CA ASP A 123 -0.96 -4.39 -7.74
C ASP A 123 -0.77 -4.89 -6.29
N HIS A 124 -0.91 -6.20 -6.05
CA HIS A 124 -0.64 -6.78 -4.73
C HIS A 124 0.83 -6.71 -4.34
N ARG A 125 1.75 -6.94 -5.28
CA ARG A 125 3.20 -6.80 -5.05
C ARG A 125 3.56 -5.37 -4.67
N VAL A 126 3.00 -4.38 -5.38
CA VAL A 126 3.20 -2.95 -5.05
C VAL A 126 2.65 -2.64 -3.66
N PHE A 127 1.46 -3.14 -3.32
CA PHE A 127 0.88 -3.00 -1.99
C PHE A 127 1.76 -3.60 -0.89
N GLN A 128 2.30 -4.81 -1.09
CA GLN A 128 3.21 -5.46 -0.15
C GLN A 128 4.48 -4.63 0.07
N LEU A 129 5.11 -4.17 -1.00
CA LEU A 129 6.30 -3.32 -0.93
C LEU A 129 6.03 -2.02 -0.17
N ALA A 130 4.88 -1.38 -0.41
CA ALA A 130 4.48 -0.18 0.31
C ALA A 130 4.28 -0.46 1.81
N CYS A 131 3.63 -1.56 2.16
CA CYS A 131 3.43 -1.95 3.56
C CYS A 131 4.75 -2.28 4.26
N ASP A 132 5.68 -2.96 3.58
CA ASP A 132 7.00 -3.27 4.14
C ASP A 132 7.82 -2.01 4.37
N GLU A 133 7.78 -1.06 3.44
CA GLU A 133 8.50 0.21 3.59
C GLU A 133 7.91 1.06 4.71
N LEU A 134 6.57 1.15 4.79
CA LEU A 134 5.90 1.80 5.93
C LEU A 134 6.24 1.12 7.25
N LYS A 135 6.30 -0.21 7.29
CA LYS A 135 6.69 -0.96 8.48
C LYS A 135 8.13 -0.63 8.91
N LYS A 136 9.08 -0.54 7.98
CA LYS A 136 10.45 -0.11 8.29
C LYS A 136 10.51 1.32 8.84
N LEU A 137 9.74 2.24 8.26
CA LEU A 137 9.64 3.62 8.75
C LEU A 137 9.07 3.66 10.18
N LEU A 138 8.03 2.87 10.45
CA LEU A 138 7.45 2.74 11.80
C LEU A 138 8.45 2.14 12.79
N VAL A 139 9.17 1.07 12.41
CA VAL A 139 10.23 0.48 13.25
C VAL A 139 11.32 1.51 13.56
N SER A 140 11.77 2.27 12.56
CA SER A 140 12.79 3.30 12.73
C SER A 140 12.33 4.40 13.69
N ALA A 141 11.11 4.92 13.50
CA ALA A 141 10.53 5.95 14.35
C ALA A 141 10.35 5.49 15.81
N VAL A 142 9.91 4.25 16.00
CA VAL A 142 9.77 3.65 17.34
C VAL A 142 11.14 3.45 17.99
N LYS A 143 12.15 2.95 17.27
CA LYS A 143 13.51 2.78 17.81
C LYS A 143 14.13 4.11 18.24
N VAL A 144 14.01 5.16 17.44
CA VAL A 144 14.50 6.51 17.80
C VAL A 144 13.82 6.99 19.09
N ASP A 145 12.52 6.75 19.24
CA ASP A 145 11.77 7.09 20.44
C ASP A 145 12.18 6.27 21.67
N GLU A 146 12.47 4.98 21.50
CA GLU A 146 12.99 4.09 22.54
C GLU A 146 14.41 4.46 22.97
N GLU A 147 15.31 4.75 22.02
CA GLU A 147 16.67 5.17 22.30
C GLU A 147 16.70 6.52 23.03
N ARG A 148 15.84 7.47 22.64
CA ARG A 148 15.67 8.73 23.38
C ARG A 148 15.19 8.49 24.81
N LYS A 149 14.22 7.59 25.00
CA LYS A 149 13.76 7.14 26.34
C LYS A 149 14.89 6.52 27.15
N LYS A 150 15.69 5.66 26.53
CA LYS A 150 16.81 4.97 27.16
C LYS A 150 17.89 5.95 27.58
N LEU A 151 18.29 6.87 26.70
CA LEU A 151 19.24 7.94 27.01
C LEU A 151 18.72 8.84 28.12
N LEU A 152 17.45 9.25 28.10
CA LEU A 152 16.84 10.01 29.19
C LEU A 152 16.86 9.21 30.49
N SER A 153 16.52 7.92 30.48
CA SER A 153 16.57 7.07 31.68
C SER A 153 17.99 6.83 32.19
N GLN A 154 18.97 6.69 31.30
CA GLN A 154 20.38 6.54 31.64
C GLN A 154 20.97 7.83 32.19
N ALA A 155 20.63 8.99 31.60
CA ALA A 155 20.98 10.30 32.14
C ALA A 155 20.34 10.52 33.52
N SER A 156 19.09 10.09 33.71
CA SER A 156 18.40 10.13 35.01
C SER A 156 19.04 9.22 36.06
N GLN A 157 19.57 8.06 35.65
CA GLN A 157 20.28 7.12 36.52
C GLN A 157 21.70 7.58 36.87
N LEU A 158 22.42 8.16 35.90
CA LEU A 158 23.75 8.77 36.10
C LEU A 158 23.67 10.03 37.00
N SER A 159 22.53 10.72 37.01
CA SER A 159 22.21 11.88 37.86
C SER A 159 22.05 11.54 39.35
N GLN A 160 21.82 10.28 39.74
CA GLN A 160 21.54 9.92 41.14
C GLN A 160 22.70 10.17 42.13
N ASN A 161 23.89 10.59 41.67
CA ASN A 161 24.99 11.02 42.54
C ASN A 161 25.51 12.45 42.29
N GLY A 162 24.72 13.34 41.69
CA GLY A 162 25.02 14.77 41.70
C GLY A 162 24.47 15.52 40.51
N VAL A 163 23.78 16.62 40.83
CA VAL A 163 23.13 17.62 39.95
C VAL A 163 21.65 17.32 39.63
N ASP A 164 20.80 18.22 40.14
CA ASP A 164 19.36 18.31 39.93
C ASP A 164 19.09 18.97 38.56
N PHE A 165 18.77 18.14 37.56
CA PHE A 165 18.61 18.58 36.17
C PHE A 165 17.36 19.44 35.94
N ASN A 166 16.34 19.36 36.81
CA ASN A 166 15.19 20.27 36.76
C ASN A 166 15.60 21.69 37.15
N LYS A 167 16.57 21.83 38.07
CA LYS A 167 17.18 23.13 38.37
C LYS A 167 18.08 23.60 37.23
N LEU A 168 18.84 22.71 36.60
CA LEU A 168 19.70 23.06 35.47
C LEU A 168 18.90 23.58 34.28
N GLU A 169 17.77 22.93 33.97
CA GLU A 169 16.81 23.39 32.96
C GLU A 169 16.27 24.80 33.31
N SER A 170 15.87 25.02 34.57
CA SER A 170 15.39 26.34 35.02
C SER A 170 16.45 27.46 35.02
N VAL A 171 17.73 27.10 35.10
CA VAL A 171 18.86 28.04 35.07
C VAL A 171 19.24 28.36 33.62
N LEU A 172 19.21 27.37 32.73
CA LEU A 172 19.42 27.55 31.30
C LEU A 172 18.28 28.38 30.68
N ASP A 173 17.04 28.16 31.11
CA ASP A 173 15.89 28.94 30.65
C ASP A 173 15.96 30.40 31.10
N ARG A 174 16.43 30.67 32.33
CA ARG A 174 16.67 32.04 32.83
C ARG A 174 17.85 32.72 32.14
N PHE A 175 18.93 31.99 31.89
CA PHE A 175 20.08 32.50 31.15
C PHE A 175 19.70 32.90 29.71
N ILE A 176 18.83 32.12 29.07
CA ILE A 176 18.31 32.43 27.74
C ILE A 176 17.32 33.61 27.81
N GLN A 177 16.50 33.73 28.86
CA GLN A 177 15.55 34.86 29.03
C GLN A 177 16.21 36.21 29.36
N ASP A 178 17.27 36.25 30.16
CA ASP A 178 17.93 37.50 30.61
C ASP A 178 19.01 38.00 29.62
N SER A 179 19.26 37.26 28.53
CA SER A 179 20.30 37.55 27.52
C SER A 179 20.02 38.75 26.61
N SER A 180 19.09 39.64 26.97
CA SER A 180 18.73 40.83 26.16
C SER A 180 19.54 42.10 26.46
N ASP A 181 20.41 42.11 27.49
CA ASP A 181 21.23 43.28 27.83
C ASP A 181 22.69 42.88 28.14
N TRP A 182 23.54 42.83 27.10
CA TRP A 182 24.90 42.28 27.13
C TRP A 182 25.99 43.20 27.71
N GLY A 183 25.68 44.02 28.72
CA GLY A 183 26.64 44.96 29.32
C GLY A 183 27.15 44.60 30.72
N GLN A 184 26.35 43.92 31.56
CA GLN A 184 26.64 43.78 33.00
C GLN A 184 26.84 42.34 33.50
N ASN A 185 26.46 41.29 32.76
CA ASN A 185 26.29 39.94 33.32
C ASN A 185 27.49 38.98 33.19
N ILE A 186 28.61 39.39 32.58
CA ILE A 186 29.79 38.51 32.50
C ILE A 186 30.54 38.43 33.83
N TYR A 187 30.50 39.48 34.67
CA TYR A 187 31.17 39.47 35.98
C TYR A 187 30.45 38.60 37.00
N GLN A 188 29.11 38.58 36.97
CA GLN A 188 28.26 37.79 37.88
C GLN A 188 28.25 36.28 37.56
N LEU A 189 28.53 35.89 36.30
CA LEU A 189 28.58 34.47 35.92
C LEU A 189 29.79 33.76 36.54
N ASN A 190 30.97 34.42 36.54
CA ASN A 190 32.17 33.86 37.17
C ASN A 190 32.05 33.78 38.69
N GLU A 191 31.48 34.79 39.35
CA GLU A 191 31.31 34.80 40.82
C GLU A 191 30.33 33.71 41.28
N ASN A 192 29.25 33.47 40.52
CA ASN A 192 28.25 32.43 40.85
C ASN A 192 28.77 31.01 40.59
N ILE A 193 29.64 30.81 39.58
CA ILE A 193 30.27 29.52 39.30
C ILE A 193 31.32 29.18 40.37
N ASP A 194 32.13 30.14 40.83
CA ASP A 194 33.09 29.91 41.93
C ASP A 194 32.41 29.60 43.27
N THR A 195 31.21 30.16 43.51
CA THR A 195 30.41 29.87 44.72
C THR A 195 29.74 28.50 44.68
N LEU A 196 29.45 27.99 43.47
CA LEU A 196 28.87 26.65 43.25
C LEU A 196 29.91 25.53 43.30
N LEU A 197 31.19 25.84 43.07
CA LEU A 197 32.28 24.86 43.04
C LEU A 197 33.07 24.75 44.35
N ASN A 198 32.90 25.66 45.32
CA ASN A 198 33.64 25.67 46.60
C ASN A 198 32.77 25.52 47.87
N LYS A 199 31.83 24.57 47.89
CA LYS A 199 31.25 24.04 49.14
C LYS A 199 31.19 22.54 49.14
#